data_AF-A0A3P8L858-F1
#
_entry.id   AF-A0A3P8L858-F1
#
_cell.length_a   1.000
_cell.length_b   1.000
_cell.length_c   1.000
_cell.angle_alpha   90.00
_cell.angle_beta   90.00
_cell.angle_gamma   90.00
#
_symmetry.space_group_name_H-M   'P 1'
#
loop_
_entity.id
_entity.type
_entity.pdbx_description
1 polymer ?
#
loop_
_entity_poly.entity_id
_entity_poly.type
_entity_poly.pdbx_seq_one_letter_code
_entity_poly.pdbx_strand_id
1 'polypeptide(L)' 'MRWKKNKWTSQFDEKKVLETTLHNEKIKIRFYTQKDIEELLNEFGLKIVQKIIRNENNEPKWVKDYSKQVVIYVVKHKE' A
#
# COMPACT_ATOMS: atom_id res chain seq x y z
N MET A 1 -6.55 31.73 -0.01
CA MET A 1 -5.94 30.59 -0.74
C MET A 1 -7.01 29.53 -1.00
N ARG A 2 -7.30 29.24 -2.26
CA ARG A 2 -8.32 28.26 -2.68
C ARG A 2 -7.64 26.89 -2.70
N TRP A 3 -7.96 26.03 -1.74
CA TRP A 3 -7.51 24.63 -1.78
C TRP A 3 -8.05 24.01 -3.06
N LYS A 4 -7.18 23.71 -4.03
CA LYS A 4 -7.55 22.88 -5.17
C LYS A 4 -7.99 21.54 -4.57
N LYS A 5 -9.24 21.14 -4.83
CA LYS A 5 -9.72 19.78 -4.54
C LYS A 5 -8.82 18.82 -5.34
N ASN A 6 -7.75 18.35 -4.72
CA ASN A 6 -6.95 17.27 -5.29
C ASN A 6 -7.87 16.07 -5.50
N LYS A 7 -7.63 15.36 -6.60
CA LYS A 7 -8.49 14.35 -7.21
C LYS A 7 -8.48 13.03 -6.42
N TRP A 8 -8.47 13.09 -5.08
CA TRP A 8 -8.39 11.95 -4.16
C TRP A 8 -9.37 10.84 -4.52
N THR A 9 -10.56 11.21 -4.99
CA THR A 9 -11.66 10.27 -5.26
C THR A 9 -11.48 9.43 -6.53
N SER A 10 -10.56 9.74 -7.45
CA SER A 10 -10.42 8.93 -8.67
C SER A 10 -9.44 7.76 -8.54
N GLN A 11 -8.64 7.69 -7.48
CA GLN A 11 -7.77 6.53 -7.18
C GLN A 11 -8.44 5.52 -6.23
N PHE A 12 -9.56 5.89 -5.59
CA PHE A 12 -10.39 5.00 -4.80
C PHE A 12 -11.51 4.38 -5.66
N ASP A 13 -11.16 3.79 -6.80
CA ASP A 13 -12.13 3.03 -7.58
C ASP A 13 -12.53 1.80 -6.75
N GLU A 14 -13.73 1.82 -6.17
CA GLU A 14 -14.26 0.75 -5.32
C GLU A 14 -14.27 -0.61 -6.06
N LYS A 15 -14.18 -0.60 -7.39
CA LYS A 15 -14.00 -1.80 -8.22
C LYS A 15 -12.72 -2.57 -7.94
N LYS A 16 -11.69 -1.97 -7.34
CA LYS A 16 -10.42 -2.64 -6.95
C LYS A 16 -10.41 -3.11 -5.48
N VAL A 17 -11.57 -3.13 -4.84
CA VAL A 17 -11.74 -3.56 -3.45
C VAL A 17 -12.34 -4.97 -3.44
N LEU A 18 -11.58 -5.96 -2.96
CA LEU A 18 -12.12 -7.27 -2.64
C LEU A 18 -12.53 -7.27 -1.17
N GLU A 19 -13.83 -7.36 -0.92
CA GLU A 19 -14.35 -7.63 0.42
C GLU A 19 -14.33 -9.13 0.66
N THR A 20 -13.72 -9.56 1.77
CA THR A 20 -13.67 -10.97 2.15
C THR A 20 -13.78 -11.12 3.66
N THR A 21 -14.06 -12.33 4.13
CA THR A 21 -14.08 -12.65 5.56
C THR A 21 -12.87 -13.52 5.87
N LEU A 22 -11.95 -13.01 6.69
CA LEU A 22 -10.79 -13.73 7.18
C LEU A 22 -10.89 -13.81 8.70
N HIS A 23 -10.79 -15.00 9.29
CA HIS A 23 -10.90 -15.21 10.74
C HIS A 23 -12.18 -14.60 11.39
N ASN A 24 -13.34 -14.77 10.74
CA ASN A 24 -14.63 -14.17 11.15
C ASN A 24 -14.70 -12.65 11.14
N GLU A 25 -13.67 -11.96 10.63
CA GLU A 25 -13.68 -10.51 10.44
C GLU A 25 -13.85 -10.15 8.97
N LYS A 26 -14.73 -9.19 8.69
CA LYS A 26 -14.88 -8.62 7.34
C LYS A 26 -13.71 -7.68 7.07
N ILE A 27 -12.87 -8.04 6.10
CA ILE A 27 -11.75 -7.25 5.66
C ILE A 27 -11.99 -6.73 4.24
N LYS A 28 -11.55 -5.50 3.97
CA LYS A 28 -11.56 -4.91 2.64
C LYS A 28 -10.12 -4.86 2.13
N ILE A 29 -9.80 -5.68 1.14
CA ILE A 29 -8.47 -5.74 0.53
C ILE A 29 -8.46 -4.85 -0.70
N ARG A 30 -7.52 -3.91 -0.77
CA ARG A 30 -7.30 -3.06 -1.94
C ARG A 30 -6.04 -3.50 -2.67
N PHE A 31 -6.14 -3.65 -3.98
CA PHE A 31 -5.00 -4.05 -4.80
C PHE A 31 -4.37 -2.82 -5.45
N TYR A 32 -3.11 -2.57 -5.11
CA TYR A 32 -2.28 -1.54 -5.70
C TYR A 32 -1.12 -2.19 -6.44
N THR A 33 -0.91 -1.81 -7.69
CA THR A 33 0.35 -2.07 -8.39
C THR A 33 1.44 -1.16 -7.84
N GLN A 34 2.71 -1.49 -8.08
CA GLN A 34 3.82 -0.60 -7.70
C GLN A 34 3.66 0.80 -8.34
N LYS A 35 3.15 0.86 -9.58
CA LYS A 35 2.87 2.12 -10.28
C LYS A 35 1.79 2.94 -9.57
N ASP A 36 0.71 2.30 -9.10
CA ASP A 36 -0.33 2.98 -8.32
C ASP A 36 0.24 3.59 -7.03
N ILE A 37 1.18 2.90 -6.37
CA ILE A 37 1.87 3.40 -5.16
C ILE A 37 2.77 4.60 -5.50
N GLU A 38 3.53 4.52 -6.59
CA GLU A 38 4.39 5.62 -7.05
C GLU A 38 3.59 6.87 -7.44
N GLU A 39 2.46 6.70 -8.13
CA GLU A 39 1.53 7.78 -8.48
C GLU A 39 0.96 8.43 -7.22
N LEU A 40 0.47 7.63 -6.26
CA LEU A 40 -0.04 8.12 -4.99
C LEU A 40 1.02 8.94 -4.23
N LEU A 41 2.23 8.39 -4.08
CA LEU A 41 3.32 9.09 -3.39
C LEU A 41 3.70 10.40 -4.10
N ASN A 42 3.72 10.40 -5.44
CA ASN A 42 3.97 11.60 -6.23
C ASN A 42 2.93 12.70 -5.96
N GLU A 43 1.65 12.35 -5.79
CA GLU A 43 0.58 13.31 -5.46
C GLU A 43 0.80 13.98 -4.10
N PHE A 44 1.43 13.28 -3.15
CA PHE A 44 1.83 13.83 -1.85
C PHE A 44 3.18 14.55 -1.86
N GLY A 45 3.83 14.68 -3.03
CA GLY A 45 5.19 15.23 -3.11
C GLY A 45 6.23 14.34 -2.41
N LEU A 46 5.97 13.04 -2.33
CA LEU A 46 6.87 12.04 -1.77
C LEU A 46 7.56 11.26 -2.89
N LYS A 47 8.76 10.75 -2.62
CA LYS A 47 9.47 9.80 -3.48
C LYS A 47 9.93 8.60 -2.68
N ILE A 48 9.89 7.41 -3.29
CA ILE A 48 10.45 6.18 -2.72
C ILE A 48 11.97 6.30 -2.73
N VAL A 49 12.60 6.06 -1.59
CA VAL A 49 14.06 6.02 -1.45
C VAL A 49 14.59 4.61 -1.24
N GLN A 50 13.76 3.72 -0.71
CA GLN A 50 14.14 2.33 -0.48
C GLN A 50 12.93 1.42 -0.54
N LYS A 51 13.13 0.21 -1.07
CA LYS A 51 12.17 -0.89 -1.08
C LYS A 51 12.76 -2.02 -0.23
N ILE A 52 12.06 -2.41 0.81
CA ILE A 52 12.45 -3.52 1.69
C ILE A 52 11.47 -4.65 1.41
N ILE A 53 11.99 -5.76 0.87
CA ILE A 53 11.25 -7.01 0.73
C ILE A 53 11.69 -7.89 1.88
N ARG A 54 10.74 -8.35 2.67
CA ARG A 54 11.01 -9.25 3.80
C ARG A 54 11.64 -10.54 3.29
N ASN A 55 12.76 -10.96 3.87
CA ASN A 55 13.36 -12.25 3.58
C ASN A 55 12.68 -13.31 4.43
N GLU A 56 11.69 -13.98 3.85
CA GLU A 56 10.86 -14.98 4.52
C GLU A 56 11.72 -16.05 5.21
N ASN A 57 12.88 -16.43 4.68
CA ASN A 57 13.69 -17.52 5.23
C ASN A 57 14.11 -17.31 6.70
N ASN A 58 14.38 -16.06 7.09
CA ASN A 58 14.88 -15.72 8.44
C ASN A 58 13.77 -15.36 9.44
N GLU A 59 12.51 -15.46 9.03
CA GLU A 59 11.40 -15.02 9.89
C GLU A 59 10.90 -16.13 10.83
N PRO A 60 10.41 -15.76 12.03
CA PRO A 60 9.76 -16.72 12.92
C PRO A 60 8.59 -17.44 12.24
N LYS A 61 8.39 -18.71 12.58
CA LYS A 61 7.37 -19.56 11.96
C LYS A 61 5.96 -18.95 12.02
N TRP A 62 5.59 -18.36 13.15
CA TRP A 62 4.30 -17.66 13.29
C TRP A 62 4.15 -16.48 12.33
N VAL A 63 5.22 -15.86 11.85
CA VAL A 63 5.07 -14.79 10.87
C VAL A 63 4.82 -15.37 9.48
N LYS A 64 5.52 -16.46 9.13
CA LYS A 64 5.32 -17.19 7.87
C LYS A 64 3.91 -17.78 7.74
N ASP A 65 3.37 -18.27 8.86
CA ASP A 65 2.06 -18.93 8.89
C ASP A 65 0.89 -17.94 8.69
N TYR A 66 1.10 -16.65 8.98
CA TYR A 66 0.03 -15.63 8.98
C TYR A 66 0.26 -14.46 8.01
N SER A 67 1.50 -14.16 7.66
CA SER A 67 1.85 -13.05 6.79
C SER A 67 2.19 -13.54 5.39
N LYS A 68 1.52 -12.99 4.38
CA LYS A 68 1.99 -13.05 3.00
C LYS A 68 3.17 -12.09 2.81
N GLN A 69 3.88 -12.21 1.68
CA GLN A 69 4.98 -11.32 1.32
C GLN A 69 4.56 -9.84 1.44
N VAL A 70 5.23 -9.11 2.33
CA VAL A 70 5.01 -7.66 2.52
C VAL A 70 6.18 -6.91 1.91
N VAL A 71 5.86 -5.87 1.14
CA VAL A 71 6.82 -4.90 0.62
C VAL A 71 6.67 -3.61 1.42
N ILE A 72 7.76 -3.15 2.02
CA ILE A 72 7.81 -1.90 2.77
C ILE A 72 8.51 -0.85 1.91
N TYR A 73 7.86 0.28 1.68
CA TYR A 73 8.43 1.41 0.93
C TYR A 73 8.83 2.51 1.92
N VAL A 74 10.11 2.86 1.94
CA VAL A 74 10.63 4.03 2.65
C VAL A 74 10.52 5.23 1.73
N VAL A 75 9.93 6.32 2.20
CA VAL A 75 9.62 7.51 1.40
C VAL A 75 10.18 8.77 2.05
N LYS A 76 10.55 9.76 1.23
CA LYS A 76 10.91 11.11 1.70
C LYS A 76 10.23 12.17 0.85
N HIS A 77 10.12 13.39 1.38
CA HIS A 77 9.67 14.53 0.57
C HIS A 77 10.63 14.80 -0.60
N LYS A 78 10.05 15.16 -1.74
CA LYS A 78 10.80 15.70 -2.87
C LYS A 78 11.30 17.09 -2.46
N GLU A 79 12.62 17.24 -2.53
CA GLU A 79 13.30 18.53 -2.43
C GLU A 79 12.91 19.43 -3.61
#